data_AF-A0A367KN03-F1
#
_entry.id   AF-A0A367KN03-F1
#
_cell.length_a   1.000
_cell.length_b   1.000
_cell.length_c   1.000
_cell.angle_alpha   90.00
_cell.angle_beta   90.00
_cell.angle_gamma   90.00
#
_symmetry.space_group_name_H-M   'P 1'
#
loop_
_entity.id
_entity.type
_entity.pdbx_description
1 polymer ?
#
loop_
_entity_poly.entity_id
_entity_poly.type
_entity_poly.pdbx_seq_one_letter_code
_entity_poly.pdbx_strand_id
1 'polypeptide(L)'
;MKPLLVERISGTPGNEQVQEFIVSHFQRLGWHIELDSFTDMTPQGPKNFTNIIVTHNPDKPARLVLAAHFDSMYSPDFEFIGATDSAIPCGLLMNLAETLNDVLSDESKNYRQKEKTVQMIFFDGEEAFERWSATDSIYGAKHLAQTWESSYLTHANKAYKNKLDQIEVLVLLDLLGVANVQFANYYRTTSWLFYKLIGLESRLKKHLLFKTMSEKTGERLQSFFNPSSRLTFQGEAIGDDHVPFLMRGVNVLHLIPYPFPSVWHTRADNAECVDPPVVENMSLLFRAFVAEYLELDPLPHNEL
;
A
#
# COMPACT_ATOMS: atom_id res chain seq x y z
N MET A 1 0.18 -7.53 -13.68
CA MET A 1 0.42 -8.62 -12.71
C MET A 1 1.57 -9.53 -13.06
N LYS A 2 1.68 -10.10 -14.29
CA LYS A 2 2.72 -11.10 -14.61
C LYS A 2 4.16 -10.74 -14.15
N PRO A 3 4.65 -9.49 -14.32
CA PRO A 3 6.01 -9.14 -13.87
C PRO A 3 6.19 -9.07 -12.35
N LEU A 4 5.11 -9.03 -11.56
CA LEU A 4 5.14 -9.03 -10.09
C LEU A 4 4.96 -10.44 -9.50
N LEU A 5 4.39 -11.38 -10.25
CA LEU A 5 4.08 -12.74 -9.80
C LEU A 5 5.24 -13.69 -10.06
N VAL A 6 6.39 -13.35 -9.47
CA VAL A 6 7.64 -14.12 -9.49
C VAL A 6 8.22 -14.13 -8.08
N GLU A 7 9.06 -15.12 -7.77
CA GLU A 7 9.88 -15.08 -6.56
C GLU A 7 10.83 -13.88 -6.62
N ARG A 8 10.83 -13.08 -5.56
CA ARG A 8 11.43 -11.74 -5.51
C ARG A 8 12.01 -11.43 -4.14
N ILE A 9 12.68 -12.42 -3.55
CA ILE A 9 13.40 -12.31 -2.28
C ILE A 9 14.43 -11.17 -2.36
N SER A 10 14.46 -10.32 -1.35
CA SER A 10 15.39 -9.18 -1.25
C SER A 10 16.84 -9.55 -1.60
N GLY A 11 17.46 -8.77 -2.49
CA GLY A 11 18.84 -8.97 -2.95
C GLY A 11 19.04 -10.11 -3.96
N THR A 12 17.97 -10.65 -4.55
CA THR A 12 18.06 -11.64 -5.65
C THR A 12 17.78 -10.99 -7.02
N PRO A 13 18.18 -11.62 -8.14
CA PRO A 13 17.86 -11.12 -9.48
C PRO A 13 16.35 -11.00 -9.76
N GLY A 14 15.50 -11.78 -9.09
CA GLY A 14 14.04 -11.67 -9.22
C GLY A 14 13.50 -10.39 -8.58
N ASN A 15 14.04 -10.02 -7.43
CA ASN A 15 13.74 -8.76 -6.75
C ASN A 15 14.19 -7.54 -7.59
N GLU A 16 15.42 -7.56 -8.13
CA GLU A 16 15.94 -6.50 -8.99
C GLU A 16 15.08 -6.32 -10.26
N GLN A 17 14.63 -7.41 -10.88
CA GLN A 17 13.71 -7.33 -12.04
C GLN A 17 12.37 -6.68 -11.69
N VAL A 18 11.81 -6.99 -10.52
CA VAL A 18 10.57 -6.37 -10.05
C VAL A 18 10.77 -4.88 -9.74
N GLN A 19 11.90 -4.54 -9.12
CA GLN A 19 12.29 -3.15 -8.87
C GLN A 19 12.35 -2.36 -10.18
N GLU A 20 13.08 -2.86 -11.19
CA GLU A 20 13.19 -2.24 -12.51
C GLU A 20 11.81 -2.09 -13.18
N PHE A 21 10.94 -3.08 -13.03
CA PHE A 21 9.58 -3.03 -13.58
C PHE A 21 8.74 -1.92 -12.94
N ILE A 22 8.77 -1.80 -11.60
CA ILE A 22 8.06 -0.75 -10.85
C ILE A 22 8.62 0.63 -11.24
N VAL A 23 9.94 0.80 -11.22
CA VAL A 23 10.60 2.07 -11.58
C VAL A 23 10.24 2.47 -13.01
N SER A 24 10.36 1.55 -13.96
CA SER A 24 10.05 1.82 -15.37
C SER A 24 8.59 2.22 -15.58
N HIS A 25 7.66 1.68 -14.78
CA HIS A 25 6.25 2.06 -14.81
C HIS A 25 6.05 3.53 -14.44
N PHE A 26 6.60 3.95 -13.30
CA PHE A 26 6.44 5.33 -12.83
C PHE A 26 7.26 6.34 -13.65
N GLN A 27 8.37 5.93 -14.26
CA GLN A 27 9.10 6.74 -15.23
C GLN A 27 8.23 7.07 -16.44
N ARG A 28 7.48 6.08 -16.98
CA ARG A 28 6.56 6.31 -18.09
C ARG A 28 5.40 7.25 -17.72
N LEU A 29 4.93 7.19 -16.48
CA LEU A 29 3.90 8.10 -15.98
C LEU A 29 4.42 9.50 -15.67
N GLY A 30 5.74 9.70 -15.64
CA GLY A 30 6.37 10.99 -15.33
C GLY A 30 6.34 11.36 -13.85
N TRP A 31 6.20 10.39 -12.95
CA TRP A 31 6.22 10.64 -11.50
C TRP A 31 7.67 10.83 -11.03
N HIS A 32 7.86 11.61 -9.96
CA HIS A 32 9.16 11.75 -9.31
C HIS A 32 9.50 10.45 -8.57
N ILE A 33 10.73 9.94 -8.75
CA ILE A 33 11.17 8.66 -8.19
C ILE A 33 12.40 8.89 -7.31
N GLU A 34 12.34 8.41 -6.07
CA GLU A 34 13.45 8.30 -5.14
C GLU A 34 13.69 6.81 -4.84
N LEU A 35 14.95 6.39 -4.90
CA LEU A 35 15.38 5.06 -4.47
C LEU A 35 16.15 5.21 -3.16
N ASP A 36 15.70 4.50 -2.13
CA ASP A 36 16.37 4.42 -0.83
C ASP A 36 17.09 3.08 -0.74
N SER A 37 18.32 3.04 -1.25
CA SER A 37 19.16 1.84 -1.31
C SER A 37 20.15 1.78 -0.15
N PHE A 38 20.22 0.63 0.51
CA PHE A 38 21.14 0.39 1.63
C PHE A 38 21.52 -1.09 1.71
N THR A 39 22.54 -1.39 2.52
CA THR A 39 22.93 -2.76 2.86
C THR A 39 22.72 -2.96 4.36
N ASP A 40 22.10 -4.06 4.74
CA ASP A 40 21.92 -4.41 6.16
C ASP A 40 22.23 -5.90 6.39
N MET A 41 22.52 -6.24 7.65
CA MET A 41 22.79 -7.60 8.08
C MET A 41 21.49 -8.36 8.32
N THR A 42 21.39 -9.55 7.72
CA THR A 42 20.29 -10.50 7.97
C THR A 42 20.87 -11.80 8.55
N PRO A 43 20.03 -12.72 9.05
CA PRO A 43 20.48 -14.07 9.43
C PRO A 43 21.24 -14.81 8.31
N GLN A 44 20.95 -14.49 7.05
CA GLN A 44 21.61 -15.08 5.87
C GLN A 44 22.79 -14.25 5.35
N GLY A 45 23.32 -13.33 6.17
CA GLY A 45 24.41 -12.43 5.81
C GLY A 45 23.96 -11.07 5.29
N PRO A 46 24.88 -10.23 4.80
CA PRO A 46 24.52 -8.90 4.29
C PRO A 46 23.67 -9.01 3.03
N LYS A 47 22.61 -8.19 2.96
CA LYS A 47 21.71 -8.07 1.81
C LYS A 47 21.57 -6.61 1.41
N ASN A 48 21.40 -6.38 0.12
CA ASN A 48 21.04 -5.06 -0.41
C ASN A 48 19.52 -4.96 -0.45
N PHE A 49 19.02 -3.83 0.00
CA PHE A 49 17.60 -3.47 -0.03
C PHE A 49 17.44 -2.16 -0.77
N THR A 50 16.33 -1.98 -1.49
CA THR A 50 15.97 -0.69 -2.08
C THR A 50 14.48 -0.42 -1.99
N ASN A 51 14.08 0.49 -1.10
CA ASN A 51 12.72 1.02 -1.14
C ASN A 51 12.55 1.88 -2.39
N ILE A 52 11.36 1.82 -3.01
CA ILE A 52 11.00 2.65 -4.16
C ILE A 52 9.93 3.64 -3.71
N ILE A 53 10.23 4.92 -3.76
CA ILE A 53 9.32 5.99 -3.39
C ILE A 53 8.97 6.77 -4.65
N VAL A 54 7.68 6.81 -5.00
CA VAL A 54 7.19 7.54 -6.17
C VAL A 54 6.19 8.60 -5.75
N THR A 55 6.38 9.82 -6.20
CA THR A 55 5.57 10.98 -5.81
C THR A 55 5.05 11.65 -7.06
N HIS A 56 3.73 11.83 -7.18
CA HIS A 56 3.15 12.49 -8.36
C HIS A 56 3.63 13.94 -8.48
N ASN A 57 3.57 14.71 -7.40
CA ASN A 57 4.08 16.09 -7.36
C ASN A 57 4.90 16.33 -6.08
N PRO A 58 6.25 16.31 -6.15
CA PRO A 58 7.11 16.42 -4.98
C PRO A 58 7.10 17.80 -4.32
N ASP A 59 6.66 18.84 -5.02
CA ASP A 59 6.60 20.22 -4.50
C ASP A 59 5.41 20.43 -3.57
N LYS A 60 4.41 19.54 -3.60
CA LYS A 60 3.25 19.65 -2.71
C LYS A 60 3.63 19.26 -1.27
N PRO A 61 3.23 20.06 -0.29
CA PRO A 61 3.69 19.92 1.09
C PRO A 61 3.14 18.69 1.82
N ALA A 62 1.90 18.28 1.53
CA ALA A 62 1.21 17.19 2.22
C ALA A 62 1.04 15.96 1.31
N ARG A 63 1.18 14.77 1.88
CA ARG A 63 1.17 13.48 1.17
C ARG A 63 0.10 12.57 1.75
N LEU A 64 -0.80 12.12 0.88
CA LEU A 64 -1.49 10.85 1.08
C LEU A 64 -0.51 9.75 0.65
N VAL A 65 -0.01 8.96 1.60
CA VAL A 65 0.92 7.87 1.29
C VAL A 65 0.15 6.57 1.19
N LEU A 66 0.30 5.87 0.07
CA LEU A 66 -0.16 4.49 -0.10
C LEU A 66 1.07 3.57 -0.15
N ALA A 67 1.05 2.43 0.53
CA ALA A 67 2.21 1.57 0.57
C ALA A 67 1.85 0.08 0.48
N ALA A 68 2.84 -0.70 0.04
CA ALA A 68 2.90 -2.14 0.08
C ALA A 68 4.37 -2.56 0.07
N HIS A 69 4.71 -3.75 0.52
CA HIS A 69 6.04 -4.32 0.28
C HIS A 69 6.06 -5.05 -1.07
N PHE A 70 7.20 -5.03 -1.75
CA PHE A 70 7.36 -5.71 -3.04
C PHE A 70 8.29 -6.92 -2.98
N ASP A 71 8.99 -7.18 -1.88
CA ASP A 71 9.72 -8.44 -1.74
C ASP A 71 8.75 -9.62 -1.57
N SER A 72 9.31 -10.83 -1.53
CA SER A 72 8.59 -12.05 -1.19
C SER A 72 9.41 -12.86 -0.18
N MET A 73 8.72 -13.55 0.72
CA MET A 73 9.35 -14.40 1.73
C MET A 73 10.36 -15.38 1.12
N TYR A 74 11.48 -15.57 1.81
CA TYR A 74 12.37 -16.70 1.54
C TYR A 74 11.76 -17.99 2.11
N SER A 75 11.70 -19.04 1.29
CA SER A 75 11.37 -20.40 1.75
C SER A 75 12.43 -21.38 1.28
N PRO A 76 13.01 -22.20 2.19
CA PRO A 76 13.95 -23.24 1.80
C PRO A 76 13.28 -24.44 1.10
N ASP A 77 11.95 -24.58 1.24
CA ASP A 77 11.21 -25.78 0.84
C ASP A 77 10.53 -25.65 -0.53
N PHE A 78 10.25 -24.42 -0.97
CA PHE A 78 9.54 -24.14 -2.21
C PHE A 78 9.75 -22.72 -2.69
N GLU A 79 9.60 -22.52 -4.00
CA GLU A 79 9.50 -21.18 -4.58
C GLU A 79 8.23 -20.49 -4.06
N PHE A 80 8.41 -19.37 -3.35
CA PHE A 80 7.29 -18.61 -2.80
C PHE A 80 7.00 -17.38 -3.68
N ILE A 81 5.80 -17.36 -4.26
CA ILE A 81 5.39 -16.27 -5.13
C ILE A 81 4.83 -15.10 -4.32
N GLY A 82 4.10 -15.34 -3.21
CA GLY A 82 3.47 -14.25 -2.45
C GLY A 82 2.56 -13.40 -3.34
N ALA A 83 1.53 -14.02 -3.92
CA ALA A 83 0.61 -13.30 -4.80
C ALA A 83 -0.23 -12.29 -4.01
N THR A 84 -0.75 -12.70 -2.85
CA THR A 84 -1.44 -11.80 -1.92
C THR A 84 -0.48 -10.92 -1.12
N ASP A 85 0.79 -11.35 -1.07
CA ASP A 85 1.80 -10.98 -0.08
C ASP A 85 3.13 -10.57 -0.74
N SER A 86 3.27 -9.38 -1.33
CA SER A 86 2.24 -8.38 -1.62
C SER A 86 2.21 -8.00 -3.10
N ALA A 87 2.27 -8.99 -4.01
CA ALA A 87 2.25 -8.74 -5.45
C ALA A 87 0.95 -8.05 -5.92
N ILE A 88 -0.21 -8.47 -5.39
CA ILE A 88 -1.51 -7.84 -5.67
C ILE A 88 -1.61 -6.42 -5.12
N PRO A 89 -1.29 -6.14 -3.84
CA PRO A 89 -1.13 -4.78 -3.33
C PRO A 89 -0.25 -3.88 -4.23
N CYS A 90 0.95 -4.34 -4.61
CA CYS A 90 1.82 -3.61 -5.53
C CYS A 90 1.13 -3.30 -6.87
N GLY A 91 0.47 -4.30 -7.46
CA GLY A 91 -0.28 -4.14 -8.69
C GLY A 91 -1.45 -3.16 -8.59
N LEU A 92 -2.15 -3.12 -7.45
CA LEU A 92 -3.22 -2.17 -7.18
C LEU A 92 -2.70 -0.74 -7.14
N LEU A 93 -1.55 -0.49 -6.50
CA LEU A 93 -0.91 0.83 -6.45
C LEU A 93 -0.50 1.31 -7.85
N MET A 94 0.20 0.46 -8.60
CA MET A 94 0.64 0.78 -9.97
C MET A 94 -0.55 1.08 -10.90
N ASN A 95 -1.61 0.29 -10.79
CA ASN A 95 -2.82 0.48 -11.58
C ASN A 95 -3.61 1.73 -11.18
N LEU A 96 -3.65 2.07 -9.88
CA LEU A 96 -4.25 3.31 -9.41
C LEU A 96 -3.53 4.52 -10.00
N ALA A 97 -2.19 4.54 -9.94
CA ALA A 97 -1.37 5.61 -10.49
C ALA A 97 -1.63 5.78 -11.98
N GLU A 98 -1.61 4.68 -12.75
CA GLU A 98 -1.86 4.71 -14.20
C GLU A 98 -3.26 5.23 -14.52
N THR A 99 -4.28 4.78 -13.79
CA THR A 99 -5.68 5.15 -14.06
C THR A 99 -5.97 6.61 -13.73
N LEU A 100 -5.36 7.14 -12.66
CA LEU A 100 -5.60 8.51 -12.21
C LEU A 100 -4.60 9.52 -12.79
N ASN A 101 -3.60 9.08 -13.55
CA ASN A 101 -2.47 9.93 -13.97
C ASN A 101 -2.91 11.22 -14.68
N ASP A 102 -3.81 11.09 -15.65
CA ASP A 102 -4.29 12.23 -16.44
C ASP A 102 -5.07 13.22 -15.57
N VAL A 103 -5.89 12.73 -14.64
CA VAL A 103 -6.68 13.56 -13.72
C VAL A 103 -5.79 14.27 -12.71
N LEU A 104 -4.78 13.56 -12.17
CA LEU A 104 -3.81 14.14 -11.24
C LEU A 104 -2.95 15.22 -11.92
N SER A 105 -2.65 15.05 -13.22
CA SER A 105 -1.83 15.97 -14.00
C SER A 105 -2.60 17.17 -14.56
N ASP A 106 -3.93 17.13 -14.54
CA ASP A 106 -4.78 18.22 -15.03
C ASP A 106 -4.95 19.33 -13.98
N GLU A 107 -4.00 20.28 -13.97
CA GLU A 107 -4.03 21.44 -13.05
C GLU A 107 -5.31 22.28 -13.16
N SER A 108 -6.01 22.23 -14.30
CA SER A 108 -7.26 22.98 -14.51
C SER A 108 -8.43 22.43 -13.69
N LYS A 109 -8.41 21.12 -13.38
CA LYS A 109 -9.43 20.44 -12.57
C LYS A 109 -9.07 20.39 -11.09
N ASN A 110 -7.80 20.63 -10.75
CA ASN A 110 -7.27 20.49 -9.39
C ASN A 110 -7.24 21.82 -8.61
N TYR A 111 -8.15 22.77 -8.91
CA TYR A 111 -8.14 24.12 -8.31
C TYR A 111 -8.22 24.13 -6.78
N ARG A 112 -8.91 23.15 -6.17
CA ARG A 112 -8.99 22.98 -4.71
C ARG A 112 -7.75 22.33 -4.12
N GLN A 113 -6.96 21.64 -4.94
CA GLN A 113 -5.95 20.70 -4.50
C GLN A 113 -4.53 21.26 -4.56
N LYS A 114 -4.32 22.43 -3.95
CA LYS A 114 -3.03 23.13 -4.00
C LYS A 114 -1.96 22.53 -3.11
N GLU A 115 -2.34 21.80 -2.06
CA GLU A 115 -1.39 21.43 -1.00
C GLU A 115 -1.12 19.93 -0.87
N LYS A 116 -1.87 19.06 -1.57
CA LYS A 116 -1.81 17.60 -1.39
C LYS A 116 -1.41 16.86 -2.65
N THR A 117 -0.52 15.89 -2.51
CA THR A 117 -0.16 14.92 -3.54
C THR A 117 -0.38 13.49 -3.06
N VAL A 118 -0.44 12.56 -4.01
CA VAL A 118 -0.29 11.13 -3.72
C VAL A 118 1.18 10.76 -3.82
N GLN A 119 1.64 10.00 -2.83
CA GLN A 119 2.93 9.34 -2.82
C GLN A 119 2.69 7.84 -2.63
N MET A 120 3.47 7.01 -3.30
CA MET A 120 3.45 5.57 -3.10
C MET A 120 4.83 5.09 -2.65
N ILE A 121 4.84 4.13 -1.73
CA ILE A 121 6.05 3.47 -1.26
C ILE A 121 5.93 1.98 -1.54
N PHE A 122 6.93 1.43 -2.22
CA PHE A 122 7.13 0.00 -2.35
C PHE A 122 8.31 -0.37 -1.45
N PHE A 123 8.01 -0.93 -0.28
CA PHE A 123 9.02 -1.33 0.70
C PHE A 123 9.75 -2.59 0.24
N ASP A 124 11.04 -2.66 0.55
CA ASP A 124 11.87 -3.85 0.35
C ASP A 124 12.24 -4.48 1.69
N GLY A 125 12.37 -5.80 1.74
CA GLY A 125 12.69 -6.51 2.98
C GLY A 125 11.66 -6.34 4.08
N GLU A 126 10.36 -6.45 3.79
CA GLU A 126 9.35 -6.61 4.83
C GLU A 126 9.56 -7.95 5.56
N GLU A 127 9.85 -8.97 4.77
CA GLU A 127 9.83 -10.35 5.22
C GLU A 127 11.05 -10.70 6.07
N ALA A 128 10.84 -11.65 6.98
CA ALA A 128 11.92 -12.26 7.73
C ALA A 128 12.71 -13.24 6.84
N PHE A 129 14.04 -13.28 7.00
CA PHE A 129 14.86 -14.27 6.29
C PHE A 129 14.89 -15.62 7.00
N GLU A 130 14.63 -15.65 8.31
CA GLU A 130 14.48 -16.89 9.08
C GLU A 130 13.25 -16.85 9.99
N ARG A 131 13.21 -15.90 10.93
CA ARG A 131 12.14 -15.84 11.93
C ARG A 131 11.82 -14.40 12.28
N TRP A 132 10.57 -14.03 12.00
CA TRP A 132 10.02 -12.72 12.33
C TRP A 132 10.37 -12.28 13.75
N SER A 133 11.10 -11.17 13.84
CA SER A 133 11.56 -10.58 15.09
C SER A 133 11.87 -9.09 14.92
N ALA A 134 12.14 -8.38 16.01
CA ALA A 134 12.47 -6.96 15.94
C ALA A 134 13.74 -6.64 15.10
N THR A 135 14.60 -7.63 14.83
CA THR A 135 15.82 -7.48 14.02
C THR A 135 15.78 -8.27 12.71
N ASP A 136 14.76 -9.10 12.49
CA ASP A 136 14.59 -9.89 11.26
C ASP A 136 13.17 -9.68 10.74
N SER A 137 12.93 -8.46 10.24
CA SER A 137 11.72 -8.02 9.52
C SER A 137 11.81 -6.54 9.18
N ILE A 138 10.97 -6.07 8.26
CA ILE A 138 10.65 -4.66 7.96
C ILE A 138 11.90 -3.78 7.83
N TYR A 139 12.94 -4.33 7.20
CA TYR A 139 14.25 -3.72 7.00
C TYR A 139 14.10 -2.38 6.26
N GLY A 140 13.39 -2.39 5.13
CA GLY A 140 13.13 -1.21 4.32
C GLY A 140 12.37 -0.14 5.07
N ALA A 141 11.27 -0.50 5.73
CA ALA A 141 10.48 0.47 6.50
C ALA A 141 11.24 1.08 7.68
N LYS A 142 12.06 0.28 8.40
CA LYS A 142 12.92 0.80 9.48
C LYS A 142 13.91 1.82 8.95
N HIS A 143 14.60 1.49 7.86
CA HIS A 143 15.60 2.37 7.24
C HIS A 143 14.95 3.67 6.74
N LEU A 144 13.86 3.57 5.99
CA LEU A 144 13.20 4.73 5.40
C LEU A 144 12.64 5.66 6.48
N ALA A 145 11.97 5.12 7.50
CA ALA A 145 11.42 5.91 8.60
C ALA A 145 12.52 6.66 9.37
N GLN A 146 13.67 6.02 9.62
CA GLN A 146 14.82 6.65 10.27
C GLN A 146 15.46 7.74 9.39
N THR A 147 15.60 7.47 8.10
CA THR A 147 16.14 8.43 7.12
C THR A 147 15.25 9.65 7.02
N TRP A 148 13.93 9.45 6.95
CA TRP A 148 12.97 10.55 6.87
C TRP A 148 12.84 11.33 8.16
N GLU A 149 12.96 10.70 9.33
CA GLU A 149 13.01 11.41 10.62
C GLU A 149 14.20 12.37 10.69
N SER A 150 15.34 11.97 10.11
CA SER A 150 16.60 12.72 10.10
C SER A 150 16.67 13.77 8.99
N SER A 151 15.66 13.84 8.11
CA SER A 151 15.63 14.81 7.01
C SER A 151 15.28 16.21 7.52
N TYR A 152 15.92 17.24 6.96
CA TYR A 152 15.60 18.64 7.27
C TYR A 152 14.81 19.24 6.12
N LEU A 153 13.59 19.70 6.42
CA LEU A 153 12.74 20.37 5.44
C LEU A 153 12.63 21.86 5.74
N THR A 154 12.84 22.69 4.72
CA THR A 154 12.49 24.11 4.74
C THR A 154 11.36 24.35 3.74
N HIS A 155 10.15 24.62 4.22
CA HIS A 155 9.03 25.03 3.38
C HIS A 155 8.65 26.48 3.68
N ALA A 156 8.43 27.28 2.63
CA ALA A 156 8.21 28.72 2.75
C ALA A 156 7.01 29.11 3.64
N ASN A 157 5.97 28.26 3.67
CA ASN A 157 4.67 28.60 4.27
C ASN A 157 4.16 27.58 5.32
N LYS A 158 4.87 26.48 5.57
CA LYS A 158 4.51 25.46 6.59
C LYS A 158 5.75 24.92 7.28
N ALA A 159 5.71 24.80 8.61
CA ALA A 159 6.79 24.22 9.40
C ALA A 159 6.63 22.69 9.47
N TYR A 160 7.15 21.97 8.47
CA TYR A 160 7.45 20.54 8.61
C TYR A 160 8.82 20.40 9.24
N LYS A 161 8.96 19.57 10.28
CA LYS A 161 10.27 19.34 10.90
C LYS A 161 11.10 18.44 9.99
N ASN A 162 10.47 17.39 9.46
CA ASN A 162 11.09 16.41 8.59
C ASN A 162 10.08 15.80 7.58
N LYS A 163 10.54 14.90 6.69
CA LYS A 163 9.71 14.24 5.68
C LYS A 163 8.53 13.45 6.27
N LEU A 164 8.63 12.94 7.50
CA LEU A 164 7.51 12.22 8.13
C LEU A 164 6.33 13.14 8.42
N ASP A 165 6.57 14.39 8.81
CA ASP A 165 5.50 15.36 9.07
C ASP A 165 4.70 15.72 7.82
N GLN A 166 5.23 15.42 6.62
CA GLN A 166 4.51 15.62 5.37
C GLN A 166 3.45 14.55 5.11
N ILE A 167 3.49 13.42 5.84
CA ILE A 167 2.54 12.32 5.68
C ILE A 167 1.27 12.61 6.47
N GLU A 168 0.16 12.89 5.78
CA GLU A 168 -1.14 13.07 6.47
C GLU A 168 -1.64 11.73 7.03
N VAL A 169 -1.48 10.68 6.23
CA VAL A 169 -1.79 9.29 6.57
C VAL A 169 -0.96 8.34 5.69
N LEU A 170 -0.44 7.29 6.29
CA LEU A 170 0.11 6.11 5.64
C LEU A 170 -1.00 5.04 5.54
N VAL A 171 -1.45 4.74 4.33
CA VAL A 171 -2.38 3.65 4.04
C VAL A 171 -1.57 2.46 3.55
N LEU A 172 -1.41 1.44 4.40
CA LEU A 172 -0.63 0.24 4.09
C LEU A 172 -1.56 -0.88 3.62
N LEU A 173 -1.31 -1.43 2.44
CA LEU A 173 -2.07 -2.51 1.82
C LEU A 173 -1.26 -3.80 1.93
N ASP A 174 -1.85 -4.83 2.51
CA ASP A 174 -1.17 -6.12 2.69
C ASP A 174 -2.17 -7.29 2.69
N LEU A 175 -1.71 -8.46 2.25
CA LEU A 175 -2.44 -9.72 2.13
C LEU A 175 -3.76 -9.62 1.36
N LEU A 176 -3.72 -9.00 0.18
CA LEU A 176 -4.92 -8.70 -0.64
C LEU A 176 -5.07 -9.62 -1.85
N GLY A 177 -6.31 -9.81 -2.29
CA GLY A 177 -6.60 -10.44 -3.60
C GLY A 177 -7.38 -11.75 -3.54
N VAL A 178 -7.70 -12.27 -2.36
CA VAL A 178 -8.56 -13.45 -2.18
C VAL A 178 -9.97 -13.08 -1.74
N ALA A 179 -10.93 -13.96 -2.00
CA ALA A 179 -12.32 -13.74 -1.63
C ALA A 179 -12.57 -13.76 -0.12
N ASN A 180 -13.52 -12.94 0.31
CA ASN A 180 -14.16 -12.97 1.63
C ASN A 180 -13.21 -12.84 2.84
N VAL A 181 -12.11 -12.11 2.67
CA VAL A 181 -11.31 -11.57 3.78
C VAL A 181 -11.75 -10.15 4.15
N GLN A 182 -11.54 -9.72 5.39
CA GLN A 182 -12.07 -8.44 5.91
C GLN A 182 -11.06 -7.69 6.77
N PHE A 183 -10.98 -6.38 6.60
CA PHE A 183 -10.17 -5.45 7.39
C PHE A 183 -10.84 -5.11 8.72
N ALA A 184 -10.05 -5.08 9.79
CA ALA A 184 -10.45 -4.51 11.06
C ALA A 184 -10.13 -3.00 11.12
N ASN A 185 -10.78 -2.29 12.04
CA ASN A 185 -10.47 -0.88 12.32
C ASN A 185 -9.36 -0.78 13.38
N TYR A 186 -8.09 -0.91 12.96
CA TYR A 186 -6.95 -1.08 13.86
C TYR A 186 -6.59 0.15 14.70
N TYR A 187 -6.82 1.38 14.21
CA TYR A 187 -6.33 2.61 14.85
C TYR A 187 -7.42 3.66 15.03
N ARG A 188 -7.53 4.22 16.24
CA ARG A 188 -8.51 5.28 16.54
C ARG A 188 -8.26 6.55 15.74
N THR A 189 -6.99 6.90 15.51
CA THR A 189 -6.57 8.12 14.81
C THR A 189 -7.03 8.17 13.34
N THR A 190 -7.19 7.01 12.71
CA THR A 190 -7.65 6.87 11.31
C THR A 190 -9.02 6.21 11.19
N SER A 191 -9.73 5.99 12.31
CA SER A 191 -11.06 5.38 12.31
C SER A 191 -12.07 6.11 11.43
N TRP A 192 -11.97 7.44 11.33
CA TRP A 192 -12.82 8.23 10.46
C TRP A 192 -12.62 7.86 8.98
N LEU A 193 -11.39 7.56 8.57
CA LEU A 193 -11.02 7.16 7.22
C LEU A 193 -11.51 5.74 6.92
N PHE A 194 -11.40 4.83 7.90
CA PHE A 194 -11.97 3.49 7.83
C PHE A 194 -13.50 3.54 7.56
N TYR A 195 -14.25 4.36 8.30
CA TYR A 195 -15.69 4.51 8.05
C TYR A 195 -16.01 5.23 6.73
N LYS A 196 -15.15 6.13 6.25
CA LYS A 196 -15.28 6.70 4.90
C LYS A 196 -15.18 5.62 3.83
N LEU A 197 -14.24 4.68 3.96
CA LEU A 197 -14.12 3.54 3.04
C LEU A 197 -15.34 2.61 3.10
N ILE A 198 -15.91 2.34 4.28
CA ILE A 198 -17.18 1.58 4.40
C ILE A 198 -18.32 2.29 3.64
N GLY A 199 -18.42 3.61 3.82
CA GLY A 199 -19.43 4.41 3.11
C GLY A 199 -19.21 4.42 1.60
N LEU A 200 -17.96 4.48 1.15
CA LEU A 200 -17.61 4.40 -0.26
C LEU A 200 -17.91 3.03 -0.86
N GLU A 201 -17.54 1.94 -0.17
CA GLU A 201 -17.91 0.57 -0.57
C GLU A 201 -19.43 0.43 -0.73
N SER A 202 -20.20 0.95 0.23
CA SER A 202 -21.66 0.90 0.19
C SER A 202 -22.24 1.66 -1.01
N ARG A 203 -21.68 2.83 -1.35
CA ARG A 203 -22.09 3.60 -2.54
C ARG A 203 -21.77 2.85 -3.83
N LEU A 204 -20.57 2.32 -3.97
CA LEU A 204 -20.15 1.58 -5.18
C LEU A 204 -21.02 0.34 -5.40
N LYS A 205 -21.38 -0.39 -4.32
CA LYS A 205 -22.34 -1.49 -4.36
C LYS A 205 -23.74 -1.04 -4.76
N LYS A 206 -24.24 0.06 -4.21
CA LYS A 206 -25.56 0.62 -4.55
C LYS A 206 -25.67 1.00 -6.03
N HIS A 207 -24.58 1.48 -6.63
CA HIS A 207 -24.50 1.81 -8.05
C HIS A 207 -24.18 0.60 -8.97
N LEU A 208 -24.18 -0.62 -8.43
CA LEU A 208 -23.91 -1.86 -9.17
C LEU A 208 -22.54 -1.89 -9.86
N LEU A 209 -21.58 -1.13 -9.35
CA LEU A 209 -20.22 -1.10 -9.89
C LEU A 209 -19.36 -2.25 -9.35
N PHE A 210 -19.75 -2.83 -8.21
CA PHE A 210 -19.06 -3.97 -7.62
C PHE A 210 -19.55 -5.29 -8.20
N LYS A 211 -18.60 -6.18 -8.49
CA LYS A 211 -18.89 -7.61 -8.67
C LYS A 211 -19.41 -8.17 -7.35
N THR A 212 -20.35 -9.11 -7.44
CA THR A 212 -21.06 -9.64 -6.27
C THR A 212 -20.75 -11.10 -5.96
N MET A 213 -20.04 -11.80 -6.85
CA MET A 213 -19.71 -13.22 -6.74
C MET A 213 -18.21 -13.41 -6.95
N SER A 214 -17.62 -14.31 -6.17
CA SER A 214 -16.25 -14.79 -6.35
C SER A 214 -16.19 -15.73 -7.55
N GLU A 215 -15.16 -15.58 -8.39
CA GLU A 215 -14.88 -16.54 -9.47
C GLU A 215 -14.15 -17.79 -8.95
N LYS A 216 -13.45 -17.68 -7.82
CA LYS A 216 -12.69 -18.79 -7.23
C LYS A 216 -13.54 -19.70 -6.35
N THR A 217 -14.45 -19.15 -5.55
CA THR A 217 -15.27 -19.94 -4.61
C THR A 217 -16.72 -20.12 -5.07
N GLY A 218 -17.20 -19.30 -6.01
CA GLY A 218 -18.61 -19.27 -6.41
C GLY A 218 -19.54 -18.70 -5.33
N GLU A 219 -19.00 -18.16 -4.24
CA GLU A 219 -19.76 -17.55 -3.15
C GLU A 219 -20.05 -16.07 -3.39
N ARG A 220 -21.04 -15.54 -2.68
CA ARG A 220 -21.30 -14.09 -2.66
C ARG A 220 -20.13 -13.37 -1.96
N LEU A 221 -19.65 -12.30 -2.58
CA LEU A 221 -18.62 -11.44 -2.00
C LEU A 221 -19.18 -10.63 -0.81
N GLN A 222 -18.46 -10.68 0.30
CA GLN A 222 -18.80 -9.97 1.53
C GLN A 222 -18.26 -8.52 1.52
N SER A 223 -18.52 -7.78 2.60
CA SER A 223 -17.88 -6.48 2.79
C SER A 223 -16.40 -6.65 3.08
N PHE A 224 -15.56 -5.79 2.51
CA PHE A 224 -14.14 -5.75 2.86
C PHE A 224 -13.88 -5.27 4.28
N PHE A 225 -14.86 -4.69 4.97
CA PHE A 225 -14.66 -4.04 6.26
C PHE A 225 -15.48 -4.70 7.36
N ASN A 226 -14.83 -5.05 8.47
CA ASN A 226 -15.45 -5.56 9.68
C ASN A 226 -15.18 -4.61 10.86
N PRO A 227 -16.03 -3.60 11.09
CA PRO A 227 -15.87 -2.67 12.23
C PRO A 227 -16.05 -3.37 13.59
N SER A 228 -16.65 -4.56 13.61
CA SER A 228 -16.90 -5.36 14.81
C SER A 228 -15.87 -6.48 15.02
N SER A 229 -14.74 -6.43 14.31
CA SER A 229 -13.65 -7.39 14.49
C SER A 229 -13.13 -7.37 15.93
N ARG A 230 -12.65 -8.52 16.41
CA ARG A 230 -11.94 -8.63 17.70
C ARG A 230 -10.64 -7.81 17.74
N LEU A 231 -10.12 -7.42 16.58
CA LEU A 231 -8.93 -6.58 16.45
C LEU A 231 -9.24 -5.09 16.28
N THR A 232 -10.50 -4.68 16.40
CA THR A 232 -10.85 -3.26 16.39
C THR A 232 -10.12 -2.53 17.53
N PHE A 233 -9.31 -1.54 17.17
CA PHE A 233 -8.40 -0.78 18.04
C PHE A 233 -7.32 -1.62 18.74
N GLN A 234 -6.88 -2.70 18.10
CA GLN A 234 -5.79 -3.58 18.53
C GLN A 234 -4.69 -3.62 17.45
N GLY A 235 -4.29 -2.46 16.94
CA GLY A 235 -3.33 -2.37 15.82
C GLY A 235 -1.95 -2.97 16.14
N GLU A 236 -1.56 -2.98 17.41
CA GLU A 236 -0.33 -3.62 17.90
C GLU A 236 -0.33 -5.15 17.78
N ALA A 237 -1.48 -5.77 17.47
CA ALA A 237 -1.59 -7.22 17.31
C ALA A 237 -0.95 -7.74 16.01
N ILE A 238 -0.65 -6.85 15.05
CA ILE A 238 -0.06 -7.18 13.76
C ILE A 238 1.16 -6.27 13.54
N GLY A 239 2.35 -6.87 13.50
CA GLY A 239 3.56 -6.18 13.09
C GLY A 239 3.68 -6.19 11.57
N ASP A 240 4.06 -5.06 10.99
CA ASP A 240 4.19 -4.84 9.54
C ASP A 240 4.94 -3.49 9.32
N ASP A 241 5.23 -3.10 8.08
CA ASP A 241 5.99 -1.94 7.63
C ASP A 241 5.51 -0.59 8.19
N HIS A 242 4.27 -0.51 8.63
CA HIS A 242 3.75 0.72 9.23
C HIS A 242 4.35 1.01 10.61
N VAL A 243 4.88 0.00 11.32
CA VAL A 243 5.31 0.11 12.72
C VAL A 243 6.37 1.21 12.94
N PRO A 244 7.46 1.30 12.15
CA PRO A 244 8.47 2.35 12.32
C PRO A 244 7.94 3.76 12.09
N PHE A 245 6.93 3.92 11.23
CA PHE A 245 6.26 5.20 10.96
C PHE A 245 5.30 5.58 12.08
N LEU A 246 4.49 4.62 12.55
CA LEU A 246 3.56 4.79 13.66
C LEU A 246 4.28 5.23 14.93
N MET A 247 5.41 4.59 15.25
CA MET A 247 6.24 4.94 16.41
C MET A 247 6.78 6.38 16.36
N ARG A 248 6.86 6.97 15.16
CA ARG A 248 7.31 8.35 14.93
C ARG A 248 6.15 9.34 14.76
N GLY A 249 4.93 8.91 15.05
CA GLY A 249 3.75 9.78 15.09
C GLY A 249 2.98 9.89 13.76
N VAL A 250 3.33 9.10 12.74
CA VAL A 250 2.58 9.05 11.49
C VAL A 250 1.23 8.36 11.72
N ASN A 251 0.14 8.94 11.21
CA ASN A 251 -1.17 8.29 11.24
C ASN A 251 -1.19 7.12 10.27
N VAL A 252 -1.66 5.95 10.72
CA VAL A 252 -1.70 4.72 9.91
C VAL A 252 -3.12 4.25 9.71
N LEU A 253 -3.50 3.97 8.46
CA LEU A 253 -4.64 3.14 8.11
C LEU A 253 -4.11 1.82 7.56
N HIS A 254 -4.19 0.76 8.37
CA HIS A 254 -3.68 -0.56 8.00
C HIS A 254 -4.79 -1.38 7.35
N LEU A 255 -4.65 -1.67 6.07
CA LEU A 255 -5.59 -2.46 5.28
C LEU A 255 -5.03 -3.87 5.06
N ILE A 256 -4.89 -4.58 6.18
CA ILE A 256 -4.57 -6.00 6.24
C ILE A 256 -5.79 -6.77 6.79
N PRO A 257 -6.24 -7.85 6.12
CA PRO A 257 -7.38 -8.61 6.60
C PRO A 257 -7.08 -9.33 7.91
N TYR A 258 -8.12 -9.63 8.69
CA TYR A 258 -8.03 -10.61 9.77
C TYR A 258 -9.33 -11.45 9.85
N PRO A 259 -9.26 -12.80 9.87
CA PRO A 259 -8.05 -13.63 9.77
C PRO A 259 -7.31 -13.46 8.43
N PHE A 260 -6.02 -13.82 8.42
CA PHE A 260 -5.21 -13.79 7.20
C PHE A 260 -5.75 -14.77 6.15
N PRO A 261 -5.46 -14.55 4.85
CA PRO A 261 -5.75 -15.52 3.81
C PRO A 261 -5.26 -16.92 4.21
N SER A 262 -6.07 -17.96 3.97
CA SER A 262 -5.67 -19.33 4.29
C SER A 262 -4.44 -19.83 3.52
N VAL A 263 -4.06 -19.11 2.46
CA VAL A 263 -2.88 -19.37 1.63
C VAL A 263 -1.60 -18.69 2.15
N TRP A 264 -1.71 -17.75 3.11
CA TRP A 264 -0.59 -16.97 3.63
C TRP A 264 0.59 -17.84 4.08
N HIS A 265 1.80 -17.50 3.61
CA HIS A 265 3.05 -18.25 3.81
C HIS A 265 2.98 -19.73 3.37
N THR A 266 2.17 -20.04 2.36
CA THR A 266 2.13 -21.37 1.72
C THR A 266 2.41 -21.29 0.24
N ARG A 267 2.77 -22.42 -0.38
CA ARG A 267 2.91 -22.55 -1.84
C ARG A 267 1.61 -22.18 -2.60
N ALA A 268 0.46 -22.21 -1.94
CA ALA A 268 -0.82 -21.86 -2.54
C ALA A 268 -1.00 -20.34 -2.72
N ASP A 269 -0.16 -19.50 -2.10
CA ASP A 269 -0.17 -18.05 -2.36
C ASP A 269 0.54 -17.74 -3.69
N ASN A 270 -0.18 -18.00 -4.77
CA ASN A 270 0.27 -17.87 -6.15
C ASN A 270 -0.87 -17.31 -7.02
N ALA A 271 -0.63 -17.16 -8.32
CA ALA A 271 -1.62 -16.58 -9.23
C ALA A 271 -3.00 -17.25 -9.21
N GLU A 272 -3.09 -18.54 -8.86
CA GLU A 272 -4.33 -19.30 -8.84
C GLU A 272 -5.24 -18.99 -7.65
N CYS A 273 -4.71 -18.45 -6.54
CA CYS A 273 -5.55 -18.06 -5.41
C CYS A 273 -6.24 -16.71 -5.61
N VAL A 274 -5.70 -15.87 -6.51
CA VAL A 274 -6.20 -14.52 -6.77
C VAL A 274 -7.60 -14.57 -7.38
N ASP A 275 -8.55 -13.87 -6.77
CA ASP A 275 -9.92 -13.74 -7.25
C ASP A 275 -10.09 -12.44 -8.06
N PRO A 276 -10.25 -12.50 -9.39
CA PRO A 276 -10.30 -11.30 -10.22
C PRO A 276 -11.44 -10.33 -9.85
N PRO A 277 -12.69 -10.78 -9.58
CA PRO A 277 -13.74 -9.92 -9.05
C PRO A 277 -13.36 -9.13 -7.79
N VAL A 278 -12.62 -9.74 -6.86
CA VAL A 278 -12.13 -9.06 -5.65
C VAL A 278 -11.12 -7.97 -6.00
N VAL A 279 -10.13 -8.28 -6.86
CA VAL A 279 -9.09 -7.34 -7.28
C VAL A 279 -9.72 -6.16 -8.04
N GLU A 280 -10.70 -6.40 -8.91
CA GLU A 280 -11.45 -5.34 -9.60
C GLU A 280 -12.19 -4.42 -8.61
N ASN A 281 -12.88 -5.00 -7.64
CA ASN A 281 -13.59 -4.24 -6.61
C ASN A 281 -12.63 -3.40 -5.74
N MET A 282 -11.50 -3.98 -5.31
CA MET A 282 -10.47 -3.27 -4.55
C MET A 282 -9.84 -2.13 -5.37
N SER A 283 -9.53 -2.40 -6.64
CA SER A 283 -9.00 -1.40 -7.56
C SER A 283 -9.95 -0.20 -7.70
N LEU A 284 -11.25 -0.46 -7.91
CA LEU A 284 -12.25 0.60 -7.99
C LEU A 284 -12.39 1.37 -6.66
N LEU A 285 -12.42 0.65 -5.53
CA LEU A 285 -12.49 1.26 -4.21
C LEU A 285 -11.33 2.22 -3.94
N PHE A 286 -10.10 1.78 -4.21
CA PHE A 286 -8.91 2.59 -3.93
C PHE A 286 -8.77 3.78 -4.89
N ARG A 287 -9.12 3.62 -6.17
CA ARG A 287 -9.17 4.76 -7.11
C ARG A 287 -10.19 5.81 -6.64
N ALA A 288 -11.39 5.38 -6.29
CA ALA A 288 -12.44 6.29 -5.80
C ALA A 288 -12.06 6.92 -4.46
N PHE A 289 -11.41 6.16 -3.57
CA PHE A 289 -10.89 6.66 -2.30
C PHE A 289 -9.87 7.77 -2.50
N VAL A 290 -8.87 7.55 -3.35
CA VAL A 290 -7.86 8.57 -3.66
C VAL A 290 -8.53 9.78 -4.29
N ALA A 291 -9.42 9.60 -5.27
CA ALA A 291 -10.13 10.71 -5.89
C ALA A 291 -10.91 11.56 -4.87
N GLU A 292 -11.59 10.94 -3.90
CA GLU A 292 -12.30 11.67 -2.84
C GLU A 292 -11.37 12.32 -1.82
N TYR A 293 -10.31 11.63 -1.40
CA TYR A 293 -9.33 12.16 -0.44
C TYR A 293 -8.61 13.39 -1.00
N LEU A 294 -8.32 13.32 -2.30
CA LEU A 294 -7.64 14.34 -3.07
C LEU A 294 -8.60 15.41 -3.62
N GLU A 295 -9.91 15.27 -3.42
CA GLU A 295 -10.92 16.19 -3.95
C GLU A 295 -10.76 16.45 -5.46
N LEU A 296 -10.51 15.39 -6.26
CA LEU A 296 -10.30 15.48 -7.71
C LEU A 296 -11.58 15.79 -8.50
N ASP A 297 -12.68 16.16 -7.82
CA ASP A 297 -13.97 16.46 -8.43
C ASP A 297 -14.10 17.96 -8.77
N PRO A 298 -14.41 18.32 -10.04
CA PRO A 298 -14.69 19.69 -10.46
C PRO A 298 -16.00 20.30 -9.94
N LEU A 299 -16.88 19.57 -9.25
CA LEU A 299 -18.18 20.13 -8.84
C LEU A 299 -18.10 21.03 -7.58
N PRO A 300 -18.62 22.28 -7.66
CA PRO A 300 -18.80 23.12 -6.48
C PRO A 300 -19.79 22.49 -5.50
N HIS A 301 -19.49 22.48 -4.20
CA HIS A 301 -20.38 22.02 -3.11
C HIS A 301 -21.75 22.73 -3.03
N ASN A 302 -22.08 23.61 -3.97
CA ASN A 302 -23.33 24.37 -3.99
C ASN A 302 -24.40 23.76 -4.92
N GLU A 303 -24.17 22.59 -5.52
CA GLU A 303 -25.17 21.87 -6.33
C GLU A 303 -25.42 20.43 -5.85
N LEU A 304 -25.67 20.26 -4.55
CA LEU A 304 -26.33 19.08 -3.96
C LEU A 304 -27.42 19.51 -2.99
#